data_AF-A0A4Q3WXZ2-F1
#
_entry.id   AF-A0A4Q3WXZ2-F1
#
_cell.length_a   1.000
_cell.length_b   1.000
_cell.length_c   1.000
_cell.angle_alpha   90.00
_cell.angle_beta   90.00
_cell.angle_gamma   90.00
#
_symmetry.space_group_name_H-M   'P 1'
#
loop_
_entity.id
_entity.type
_entity.pdbx_description
1 polymer ?
#
loop_
_entity_poly.entity_id
_entity_poly.type
_entity_poly.pdbx_seq_one_letter_code
_entity_poly.pdbx_strand_id
1 'polypeptide(L)'
;MFPPVETADEDGFLCWGGNLEVETLWEAYHSGIFPWPDESVPLYWFAPPQRTLLFLDEIHVGSRLKRYLKKEPFEIRVDTQFQQVMLGCAGPRSDGLGTWIIPEMVRAYTRFHQAGHAHSIEAWQNGELVGGLYGVSFGAYFCGESMFTRVDN
;
A
#
# COMPACT_ATOMS: atom_id res chain seq x y z
N MET A 1 -13.20 -11.28 -13.43
CA MET A 1 -13.02 -12.71 -13.05
C MET A 1 -11.56 -13.11 -13.20
N PHE A 2 -10.94 -13.44 -12.06
CA PHE A 2 -9.57 -13.93 -11.95
C PHE A 2 -9.52 -15.47 -12.00
N PRO A 3 -8.39 -16.07 -12.42
CA PRO A 3 -8.15 -17.50 -12.22
C PRO A 3 -7.98 -17.83 -10.73
N PRO A 4 -8.13 -19.11 -10.33
CA PRO A 4 -7.92 -19.55 -8.95
C PRO A 4 -6.48 -19.23 -8.48
N VAL A 5 -6.31 -18.74 -7.25
CA VAL A 5 -4.99 -18.33 -6.74
C VAL A 5 -3.98 -19.47 -6.66
N GLU A 6 -4.45 -20.71 -6.58
CA GLU A 6 -3.64 -21.92 -6.56
C GLU A 6 -2.94 -22.19 -7.91
N THR A 7 -3.32 -21.48 -8.97
CA THR A 7 -2.63 -21.57 -10.27
C THR A 7 -1.50 -20.57 -10.42
N ALA A 8 -1.22 -19.74 -9.39
CA ALA A 8 -0.06 -18.87 -9.39
C ALA A 8 1.24 -19.69 -9.40
N ASP A 9 2.28 -19.16 -10.03
CA ASP A 9 3.60 -19.79 -10.01
C ASP A 9 4.33 -19.60 -8.67
N GLU A 10 5.59 -20.06 -8.59
CA GLU A 10 6.40 -19.99 -7.37
C GLU A 10 6.69 -18.55 -6.90
N ASP A 11 6.76 -17.61 -7.83
CA ASP A 11 6.95 -16.18 -7.57
C ASP A 11 5.61 -15.46 -7.31
N GLY A 12 4.50 -16.19 -7.44
CA GLY A 12 3.16 -15.70 -7.22
C GLY A 12 2.54 -15.01 -8.44
N PHE A 13 3.17 -15.03 -9.61
CA PHE A 13 2.53 -14.48 -10.81
C PHE A 13 1.30 -15.31 -11.16
N LEU A 14 0.16 -14.65 -11.36
CA LEU A 14 -1.12 -15.30 -11.58
C LEU A 14 -1.64 -15.09 -13.01
N CYS A 15 -1.75 -13.84 -13.45
CA CYS A 15 -2.22 -13.50 -14.78
C CYS A 15 -1.84 -12.07 -15.18
N TRP A 16 -2.09 -11.73 -16.45
CA TRP A 16 -1.82 -10.41 -17.01
C TRP A 16 -3.05 -9.85 -17.75
N GLY A 17 -3.11 -8.52 -17.86
CA GLY A 17 -4.19 -7.79 -18.52
C GLY A 17 -5.29 -7.29 -17.58
N GLY A 18 -6.46 -7.00 -18.14
CA GLY A 18 -7.58 -6.40 -17.39
C GLY A 18 -7.46 -4.89 -17.26
N ASN A 19 -7.94 -4.35 -16.14
CA ASN A 19 -7.92 -2.90 -15.84
C ASN A 19 -7.79 -2.68 -14.32
N LEU A 20 -7.56 -1.43 -13.93
CA LEU A 20 -7.48 -0.99 -12.53
C LEU A 20 -8.75 -0.24 -12.09
N GLU A 21 -9.91 -0.64 -12.61
CA GLU A 21 -11.18 -0.08 -12.14
C GLU A 21 -11.55 -0.61 -10.75
N VAL A 22 -12.42 0.13 -10.06
CA VAL A 22 -12.81 -0.12 -8.66
C VAL A 22 -13.31 -1.55 -8.46
N GLU A 23 -14.17 -2.03 -9.36
CA GLU A 23 -14.76 -3.36 -9.29
C GLU A 23 -13.70 -4.46 -9.50
N THR A 24 -12.76 -4.24 -10.41
CA THR A 24 -11.67 -5.19 -10.68
C THR A 24 -10.71 -5.27 -9.50
N LEU A 25 -10.32 -4.13 -8.92
CA LEU A 25 -9.49 -4.09 -7.71
C LEU A 25 -10.22 -4.75 -6.54
N TRP A 26 -11.51 -4.47 -6.38
CA TRP A 26 -12.33 -5.09 -5.34
C TRP A 26 -12.35 -6.62 -5.49
N GLU A 27 -12.61 -7.15 -6.68
CA GLU A 27 -12.56 -8.59 -6.98
C GLU A 27 -11.18 -9.18 -6.69
N ALA A 28 -10.11 -8.48 -7.08
CA ALA A 28 -8.74 -8.93 -6.89
C ALA A 28 -8.42 -9.09 -5.40
N TYR A 29 -8.54 -8.01 -4.62
CA TYR A 29 -8.22 -8.03 -3.20
C TYR A 29 -9.11 -8.99 -2.39
N HIS A 30 -10.39 -9.12 -2.76
CA HIS A 30 -11.28 -10.10 -2.14
C HIS A 30 -10.79 -11.54 -2.37
N SER A 31 -10.13 -11.79 -3.49
CA SER A 31 -9.53 -13.08 -3.84
C SER A 31 -8.09 -13.21 -3.34
N GLY A 32 -7.57 -12.23 -2.59
CA GLY A 32 -6.16 -12.18 -2.18
C GLY A 32 -5.20 -11.75 -3.29
N ILE A 33 -5.68 -11.31 -4.44
CA ILE A 33 -4.85 -10.94 -5.58
C ILE A 33 -4.51 -9.45 -5.49
N PHE A 34 -3.28 -9.07 -5.84
CA PHE A 34 -2.88 -7.65 -5.91
C PHE A 34 -2.19 -7.33 -7.24
N PRO A 35 -2.37 -6.10 -7.76
CA PRO A 35 -1.69 -5.66 -8.96
C PRO A 35 -0.24 -5.29 -8.65
N TRP A 36 0.68 -5.64 -9.52
CA TRP A 36 2.05 -5.15 -9.47
C TRP A 36 2.52 -4.84 -10.89
N PRO A 37 2.35 -3.59 -11.36
CA PRO A 37 2.73 -3.23 -12.71
C PRO A 37 4.24 -3.09 -12.85
N ASP A 38 4.71 -3.32 -14.06
CA ASP A 38 6.06 -2.98 -14.51
C ASP A 38 5.94 -1.90 -15.59
N GLU A 39 6.90 -0.97 -15.65
CA GLU A 39 6.86 0.20 -16.54
C GLU A 39 6.76 -0.15 -18.03
N SER A 40 7.08 -1.39 -18.40
CA SER A 40 7.24 -1.84 -19.79
C SER A 40 6.14 -2.78 -20.31
N VAL A 41 5.18 -3.21 -19.48
CA VAL A 41 4.29 -4.35 -19.80
C VAL A 41 2.86 -4.22 -19.22
N PRO A 42 1.90 -5.03 -19.72
CA PRO A 42 0.51 -5.00 -19.25
C PRO A 42 0.41 -5.31 -17.75
N LEU A 43 -0.64 -4.76 -17.14
CA LEU A 43 -1.00 -4.96 -15.74
C LEU A 43 -0.87 -6.44 -15.31
N TYR A 44 0.04 -6.72 -14.39
CA TYR A 44 0.23 -8.04 -13.80
C TYR A 44 -0.47 -8.15 -12.46
N TRP A 45 -0.95 -9.36 -12.19
CA TRP A 45 -1.67 -9.71 -10.98
C TRP A 45 -0.95 -10.87 -10.29
N PHE A 46 -0.78 -10.74 -8.98
CA PHE A 46 -0.01 -11.66 -8.17
C PHE A 46 -0.85 -12.24 -7.03
N ALA A 47 -0.60 -13.51 -6.72
CA ALA A 47 -1.11 -14.22 -5.56
C ALA A 47 -0.01 -15.18 -5.03
N PRO A 48 1.00 -14.67 -4.31
CA PRO A 48 2.08 -15.49 -3.78
C PRO A 48 1.57 -16.65 -2.90
N PRO A 49 2.15 -17.85 -3.03
CA PRO A 49 1.72 -19.03 -2.25
C PRO A 49 2.02 -18.88 -0.75
N GLN A 50 3.01 -18.05 -0.40
CA GLN A 50 3.31 -17.67 0.97
C GLN A 50 3.11 -16.15 1.13
N ARG A 51 2.48 -15.75 2.23
CA ARG A 51 2.18 -14.34 2.50
C ARG A 51 2.81 -13.88 3.79
N THR A 52 3.40 -12.69 3.72
CA THR A 52 3.83 -11.97 4.90
C THR A 52 2.61 -11.40 5.62
N LEU A 53 2.46 -11.76 6.88
CA LEU A 53 1.43 -11.21 7.76
C LEU A 53 2.09 -10.45 8.90
N LEU A 54 1.43 -9.38 9.35
CA LEU A 54 1.82 -8.64 10.54
C LEU A 54 0.63 -8.62 11.49
N PHE A 55 0.71 -9.40 12.57
CA PHE A 55 -0.29 -9.38 13.63
C PHE A 55 -0.05 -8.16 14.53
N LEU A 56 -1.10 -7.36 14.77
CA LEU A 56 -0.97 -6.08 15.48
C LEU A 56 -0.52 -6.25 16.94
N ASP A 57 -0.87 -7.36 17.56
CA ASP A 57 -0.48 -7.75 18.93
C ASP A 57 0.95 -8.33 19.00
N GLU A 58 1.55 -8.67 17.86
CA GLU A 58 2.91 -9.18 17.76
C GLU A 58 3.92 -8.11 17.30
N ILE A 59 3.49 -6.86 17.09
CA ILE A 59 4.37 -5.78 16.63
C ILE A 59 5.48 -5.50 17.65
N HIS A 60 6.73 -5.69 17.20
CA HIS A 60 7.89 -5.29 17.97
C HIS A 60 8.15 -3.78 17.86
N VAL A 61 7.84 -3.04 18.92
CA VAL A 61 8.24 -1.62 19.05
C VAL A 61 9.39 -1.50 20.05
N GLY A 62 10.58 -1.17 19.55
CA GLY A 62 11.79 -1.02 20.36
C GLY A 62 11.64 0.03 21.47
N SER A 63 12.33 -0.16 22.60
CA SER A 63 12.20 0.71 23.78
C SER A 63 12.55 2.18 23.53
N ARG A 64 13.51 2.45 22.61
CA ARG A 64 13.87 3.80 22.18
C ARG A 64 12.72 4.48 21.44
N LEU A 65 12.13 3.79 20.47
CA LEU A 65 10.97 4.26 19.71
C LEU A 65 9.76 4.47 20.62
N LYS A 66 9.46 3.53 21.52
CA LYS A 66 8.38 3.70 22.52
C LYS A 66 8.56 4.99 23.34
N ARG A 67 9.78 5.30 23.76
CA ARG A 67 10.06 6.54 24.52
C ARG A 67 9.94 7.79 23.66
N TYR A 68 10.35 7.72 22.40
CA TYR A 68 10.21 8.82 21.45
C TYR A 68 8.72 9.13 21.18
N LEU A 69 7.92 8.11 20.85
CA LEU A 69 6.49 8.25 20.56
C LEU A 69 5.67 8.77 21.75
N LYS A 70 6.08 8.52 23.00
CA LYS A 70 5.45 9.10 24.20
C LYS A 70 5.50 10.63 24.26
N LYS A 71 6.33 11.28 23.45
CA LYS A 71 6.38 12.74 23.33
C LYS A 71 5.38 13.27 22.29
N GLU A 72 4.63 12.38 21.64
CA GLU A 72 3.70 12.68 20.56
C GLU A 72 4.34 13.61 19.49
N PRO A 73 5.48 13.18 18.91
CA PRO A 73 6.24 14.02 17.97
C PRO A 73 5.54 14.23 16.62
N PHE A 74 4.45 13.50 16.39
CA PHE A 74 3.66 13.52 15.16
C PHE A 74 2.17 13.63 15.49
N GLU A 75 1.46 14.40 14.68
CA GLU A 75 0.01 14.33 14.56
C GLU A 75 -0.33 13.24 13.54
N ILE A 76 -1.16 12.26 13.94
CA ILE A 76 -1.61 11.20 13.02
C ILE A 76 -2.98 11.58 12.46
N ARG A 77 -3.08 11.61 11.13
CA ARG A 77 -4.35 11.80 10.41
C ARG A 77 -4.64 10.59 9.55
N VAL A 78 -5.92 10.41 9.22
CA VAL A 78 -6.41 9.31 8.38
C VAL A 78 -7.25 9.90 7.27
N ASP A 79 -7.02 9.44 6.04
CA ASP A 79 -7.83 9.77 4.86
C ASP A 79 -7.96 11.28 4.56
N THR A 80 -6.97 12.10 4.94
CA THR A 80 -6.99 13.54 4.67
C THR A 80 -6.15 13.94 3.47
N GLN A 81 -5.15 13.13 3.11
CA GLN A 81 -4.21 13.37 2.02
C GLN A 81 -3.79 12.08 1.30
N PHE A 82 -4.74 11.19 1.00
CA PHE A 82 -4.49 9.88 0.38
C PHE A 82 -3.58 9.95 -0.86
N GLN A 83 -3.91 10.81 -1.81
CA GLN A 83 -3.12 10.96 -3.04
C GLN A 83 -1.69 11.43 -2.74
N GLN A 84 -1.49 12.32 -1.76
CA GLN A 84 -0.16 12.78 -1.38
C GLN A 84 0.66 11.69 -0.71
N VAL A 85 0.02 10.80 0.06
CA VAL A 85 0.69 9.62 0.63
C VAL A 85 1.16 8.68 -0.46
N MET A 86 0.32 8.39 -1.46
CA MET A 86 0.73 7.59 -2.61
C MET A 86 1.88 8.21 -3.40
N LEU A 87 1.83 9.52 -3.65
CA LEU A 87 2.93 10.25 -4.31
C LEU A 87 4.21 10.24 -3.47
N GLY A 88 4.10 10.31 -2.15
CA GLY A 88 5.21 10.11 -1.23
C GLY A 88 5.82 8.71 -1.34
N CYS A 89 4.98 7.68 -1.46
CA CYS A 89 5.41 6.29 -1.66
C CYS A 89 6.03 6.06 -3.04
N ALA A 90 5.58 6.80 -4.05
CA ALA A 90 6.07 6.73 -5.42
C ALA A 90 7.43 7.42 -5.63
N GLY A 91 7.87 8.21 -4.64
CA GLY A 91 9.13 8.94 -4.70
C GLY A 91 10.37 8.04 -4.82
N PRO A 92 11.51 8.61 -5.26
CA PRO A 92 12.75 7.86 -5.45
C PRO A 92 13.21 7.21 -4.14
N ARG A 93 13.63 5.94 -4.23
CA ARG A 93 14.20 5.21 -3.10
C ARG A 93 15.69 5.53 -2.96
N SER A 94 16.29 5.18 -1.82
CA SER A 94 17.71 5.46 -1.51
C SER A 94 18.69 4.81 -2.49
N ASP A 95 18.26 3.79 -3.22
CA ASP A 95 19.01 3.12 -4.30
C ASP A 95 18.87 3.82 -5.66
N GLY A 96 18.10 4.91 -5.74
CA GLY A 96 17.88 5.68 -6.96
C GLY A 96 16.88 5.05 -7.93
N LEU A 97 16.28 3.91 -7.59
CA LEU A 97 15.25 3.28 -8.41
C LEU A 97 13.88 3.90 -8.10
N GLY A 98 13.06 4.02 -9.15
CA GLY A 98 11.64 4.31 -9.02
C GLY A 98 10.90 3.18 -8.33
N THR A 99 9.63 3.39 -8.01
CA THR A 99 8.76 2.33 -7.49
C THR A 99 7.79 1.86 -8.57
N TRP A 100 7.15 0.72 -8.35
CA TRP A 100 6.04 0.24 -9.18
C TRP A 100 4.80 1.16 -9.16
N ILE A 101 4.79 2.19 -8.32
CA ILE A 101 3.67 3.12 -8.17
C ILE A 101 3.74 4.18 -9.29
N ILE A 102 3.36 3.76 -10.49
CA ILE A 102 3.25 4.62 -11.66
C ILE A 102 2.01 5.53 -11.58
N PRO A 103 1.92 6.61 -12.39
CA PRO A 103 0.79 7.54 -12.35
C PRO A 103 -0.60 6.87 -12.51
N GLU A 104 -0.67 5.75 -13.21
CA GLU A 104 -1.91 4.97 -13.35
C GLU A 104 -2.36 4.34 -12.03
N MET A 105 -1.43 3.79 -11.25
CA MET A 105 -1.72 3.25 -9.91
C MET A 105 -2.23 4.34 -8.98
N VAL A 106 -1.59 5.51 -9.00
CA VAL A 106 -2.03 6.67 -8.20
C VAL A 106 -3.48 7.02 -8.55
N ARG A 107 -3.83 7.08 -9.84
CA ARG A 107 -5.21 7.37 -10.27
C ARG A 107 -6.18 6.27 -9.86
N ALA A 108 -5.81 5.00 -10.02
CA ALA A 108 -6.66 3.86 -9.70
C ALA A 108 -6.98 3.80 -8.20
N TYR A 109 -5.96 3.83 -7.36
CA TYR A 109 -6.14 3.76 -5.90
C TYR A 109 -6.78 5.02 -5.34
N THR A 110 -6.61 6.19 -5.99
CA THR A 110 -7.38 7.39 -5.62
C THR A 110 -8.89 7.17 -5.87
N ARG A 111 -9.27 6.55 -7.00
CA ARG A 111 -10.69 6.17 -7.23
C ARG A 111 -11.15 5.13 -6.22
N PHE A 112 -10.28 4.17 -5.89
CA PHE A 112 -10.58 3.12 -4.92
C PHE A 112 -10.73 3.65 -3.48
N HIS A 113 -9.96 4.67 -3.12
CA HIS A 113 -10.11 5.44 -1.89
C HIS A 113 -11.43 6.22 -1.87
N GLN A 114 -11.78 6.90 -2.96
CA GLN A 114 -13.07 7.60 -3.10
C GLN A 114 -14.27 6.65 -2.99
N ALA A 115 -14.10 5.38 -3.40
CA ALA A 115 -15.10 4.32 -3.22
C ALA A 115 -15.14 3.74 -1.79
N GLY A 116 -14.22 4.14 -0.90
CA GLY A 116 -14.18 3.75 0.51
C GLY A 116 -13.42 2.45 0.80
N HIS A 117 -12.55 2.01 -0.11
CA HIS A 117 -11.83 0.73 0.02
C HIS A 117 -10.35 0.88 0.33
N ALA A 118 -9.71 1.95 -0.16
CA ALA A 118 -8.32 2.28 0.13
C ALA A 118 -8.24 3.41 1.16
N HIS A 119 -7.25 3.36 2.05
CA HIS A 119 -7.08 4.31 3.14
C HIS A 119 -5.63 4.74 3.30
N SER A 120 -5.42 5.95 3.82
CA SER A 120 -4.11 6.49 4.17
C SER A 120 -4.00 6.74 5.66
N ILE A 121 -2.81 6.47 6.20
CA ILE A 121 -2.37 6.89 7.53
C ILE A 121 -1.21 7.87 7.33
N GLU A 122 -1.31 9.04 7.93
CA GLU A 122 -0.46 10.18 7.65
C GLU A 122 0.22 10.66 8.93
N ALA A 123 1.55 10.78 8.90
CA ALA A 123 2.33 11.38 9.98
C ALA A 123 2.65 12.83 9.64
N TRP A 124 2.19 13.74 10.49
CA TRP A 124 2.37 15.19 10.33
C TRP A 124 3.28 15.75 11.42
N GLN A 125 4.19 16.64 11.04
CA GLN A 125 5.04 17.37 11.97
C GLN A 125 5.07 18.84 11.55
N ASN A 126 4.78 19.76 12.48
CA ASN A 126 4.77 21.21 12.22
C ASN A 126 3.91 21.63 11.01
N GLY A 127 2.81 20.92 10.76
CA GLY A 127 1.91 21.18 9.63
C GLY A 127 2.36 20.57 8.29
N GLU A 128 3.46 19.81 8.27
CA GLU A 128 3.97 19.15 7.06
C GLU A 128 3.74 17.64 7.11
N LEU A 129 3.40 17.04 5.96
CA LEU A 129 3.31 15.59 5.78
C LEU A 129 4.73 15.00 5.67
N VAL A 130 5.18 14.36 6.76
CA VAL A 130 6.55 13.85 6.89
C VAL A 130 6.66 12.33 6.72
N GLY A 131 5.55 11.62 6.72
CA GLY A 131 5.52 10.20 6.44
C GLY A 131 4.10 9.70 6.25
N GLY A 132 3.96 8.47 5.77
CA GLY A 132 2.65 7.87 5.63
C GLY A 132 2.69 6.49 5.03
N LEU A 133 1.54 5.83 5.13
CA LEU A 133 1.28 4.50 4.62
C LEU A 133 -0.09 4.51 3.98
N TYR A 134 -0.23 3.86 2.83
CA TYR A 134 -1.55 3.59 2.26
C TYR A 134 -1.78 2.09 2.15
N GLY A 135 -3.04 1.71 2.13
CA GLY A 135 -3.42 0.32 1.96
C GLY A 135 -4.91 0.13 1.72
N VAL A 136 -5.30 -1.12 1.61
CA VAL A 136 -6.67 -1.51 1.27
C VAL A 136 -7.30 -2.26 2.44
N SER A 137 -8.50 -1.82 2.84
CA SER A 137 -9.22 -2.40 3.96
C SER A 137 -10.31 -3.36 3.48
N PHE A 138 -10.32 -4.57 4.04
CA PHE A 138 -11.34 -5.57 3.81
C PHE A 138 -11.77 -6.19 5.14
N GLY A 139 -12.83 -5.64 5.72
CA GLY A 139 -13.41 -6.16 6.95
C GLY A 139 -12.39 -6.24 8.10
N ALA A 140 -11.89 -7.44 8.38
CA ALA A 140 -10.99 -7.72 9.51
C ALA A 140 -9.50 -7.59 9.21
N TYR A 141 -9.11 -7.35 7.94
CA TYR A 141 -7.69 -7.24 7.56
C TYR A 141 -7.41 -5.99 6.71
N PHE A 142 -6.16 -5.56 6.77
CA PHE A 142 -5.63 -4.42 6.06
C PHE A 142 -4.41 -4.82 5.24
N CYS A 143 -4.49 -4.65 3.92
CA CYS A 143 -3.38 -4.88 3.00
C CYS A 143 -2.52 -3.61 2.95
N GLY A 144 -1.37 -3.61 3.64
CA GLY A 144 -0.41 -2.51 3.58
C GLY A 144 0.33 -2.52 2.24
N GLU A 145 0.09 -1.50 1.41
CA GLU A 145 0.62 -1.44 0.04
C GLU A 145 2.02 -0.85 0.00
N SER A 146 2.19 0.35 0.57
CA SER A 146 3.49 0.98 0.64
C SER A 146 3.52 2.06 1.72
N MET A 147 4.73 2.48 2.05
CA MET A 147 4.99 3.55 2.99
C MET A 147 6.21 4.38 2.59
N PHE A 148 6.28 5.60 3.13
CA PHE A 148 7.40 6.51 3.00
C PHE A 148 7.67 7.24 4.32
N THR A 149 8.90 7.71 4.48
CA THR A 149 9.31 8.63 5.54
C THR A 149 10.25 9.70 4.97
N ARG A 150 10.18 10.91 5.49
CA ARG A 150 11.06 12.05 5.15
C ARG A 150 11.88 12.54 6.34
N VAL A 151 11.59 12.03 7.54
CA VAL A 151 12.27 12.39 8.79
C VAL A 151 12.59 11.12 9.58
N ASP A 152 13.59 11.20 10.43
CA ASP A 152 13.94 10.11 11.35
C ASP A 152 13.00 10.06 12.56
N ASN A 153 12.85 8.86 13.14
CA ASN A 153 12.15 8.61 14.39
C ASN A 153 13.11 8.45 15.57
#